data_AF-A0A2V6U894-F1
#
_entry.id   AF-A0A2V6U894-F1
#
_cell.length_a   1.000
_cell.length_b   1.000
_cell.length_c   1.000
_cell.angle_alpha   90.00
_cell.angle_beta   90.00
_cell.angle_gamma   90.00
#
_symmetry.space_group_name_H-M   'P 1'
#
loop_
_entity.id
_entity.type
_entity.pdbx_description
1 polymer ?
#
loop_
_entity_poly.entity_id
_entity_poly.type
_entity_poly.pdbx_seq_one_letter_code
_entity_poly.pdbx_strand_id
1 'polypeptide(L)'
;MAQTATHAHPSYMAIFWWLAVLTVLELAVLFTGLPKVVVVILLCSLALAKASLVAMYFMHLRFETRTLGLVALTPLTIGTLLVLLLVWDGNPLGHRSPTAPAVEAPAAQH
;
A
#
# COMPACT_ATOMS: atom_id res chain seq x y z
N MET A 1 -5.87 32.27 41.48
CA MET A 1 -5.39 30.97 40.98
C MET A 1 -5.98 30.79 39.58
N ALA A 2 -5.18 31.04 38.54
CA ALA A 2 -5.61 30.89 37.15
C ALA A 2 -5.64 29.40 36.81
N GLN A 3 -6.82 28.88 36.46
CA GLN A 3 -6.96 27.53 35.92
C GLN A 3 -6.32 27.51 34.53
N THR A 4 -5.15 26.88 34.41
CA THR A 4 -4.56 26.55 33.12
C THR A 4 -5.40 25.45 32.49
N ALA A 5 -6.34 25.83 31.64
CA ALA A 5 -7.05 24.89 30.78
C ALA A 5 -6.00 24.19 29.89
N THR A 6 -5.63 22.97 30.27
CA THR A 6 -4.84 22.08 29.42
C THR A 6 -5.67 21.81 28.17
N HIS A 7 -5.35 22.51 27.09
CA HIS A 7 -5.98 22.32 25.79
C HIS A 7 -5.72 20.88 25.33
N ALA A 8 -6.71 20.00 25.52
CA ALA A 8 -6.71 18.66 24.97
C ALA A 8 -6.72 18.77 23.45
N HIS A 9 -5.53 18.69 22.84
CA HIS A 9 -5.38 18.71 21.40
C HIS A 9 -6.28 17.62 20.78
N PRO A 10 -7.07 17.95 19.74
CA PRO A 10 -7.90 16.98 19.05
C PRO A 10 -7.05 15.76 18.70
N SER A 11 -7.58 14.58 18.98
CA SER A 11 -6.87 13.31 19.14
C SER A 11 -6.25 12.73 17.86
N TYR A 12 -5.75 13.54 16.92
CA TYR A 12 -5.07 13.12 15.69
C TYR A 12 -3.85 12.22 15.94
N MET A 13 -3.13 12.48 17.04
CA MET A 13 -2.00 11.64 17.44
C MET A 13 -2.42 10.19 17.72
N ALA A 14 -3.63 9.94 18.22
CA ALA A 14 -4.12 8.58 18.49
C ALA A 14 -4.35 7.78 17.19
N ILE A 15 -4.90 8.42 16.16
CA ILE A 15 -5.13 7.79 14.84
C ILE A 15 -3.82 7.55 14.13
N PHE A 16 -2.89 8.51 14.20
CA PHE A 16 -1.55 8.32 13.66
C PHE A 16 -0.91 7.05 14.23
N TRP A 17 -0.96 6.87 15.55
CA TRP A 17 -0.45 5.67 16.20
C TRP A 17 -1.20 4.40 15.78
N TRP A 18 -2.52 4.46 15.64
CA TRP A 18 -3.29 3.31 15.19
C TRP A 18 -2.97 2.90 13.74
N LEU A 19 -2.83 3.89 12.85
CA LEU A 19 -2.39 3.67 11.47
C LEU A 19 -0.96 3.11 11.42
N ALA A 20 -0.05 3.64 12.24
CA ALA A 20 1.31 3.14 12.35
C ALA A 20 1.36 1.68 12.80
N VAL A 21 0.57 1.31 13.81
CA VAL A 21 0.45 -0.09 14.28
C VAL A 21 -0.10 -0.99 13.17
N LEU A 22 -1.13 -0.55 12.44
CA LEU A 22 -1.66 -1.30 11.30
C LEU A 22 -0.63 -1.49 10.18
N THR A 23 0.30 -0.56 10.00
CA THR A 23 1.40 -0.69 9.01
C THR A 23 2.49 -1.64 9.50
N VAL A 24 2.86 -1.57 10.78
CA VAL A 24 3.80 -2.52 11.38
C VAL A 24 3.25 -3.95 11.30
N LEU A 25 1.94 -4.12 11.50
CA LEU A 25 1.29 -5.42 11.34
C LEU A 25 1.38 -5.93 9.89
N GLU A 26 1.18 -5.08 8.87
CA GLU A 26 1.38 -5.47 7.47
C GLU A 26 2.79 -5.96 7.20
N LEU A 27 3.80 -5.25 7.72
CA LEU A 27 5.19 -5.67 7.57
C LEU A 27 5.43 -7.01 8.26
N ALA A 28 4.93 -7.19 9.50
CA ALA A 28 5.04 -8.46 10.19
C ALA A 28 4.43 -9.62 9.37
N VAL A 29 3.24 -9.40 8.79
CA VAL A 29 2.57 -10.37 7.91
C VAL A 29 3.43 -10.70 6.68
N LEU A 30 4.05 -9.71 6.05
CA LEU A 30 4.97 -9.94 4.92
C LEU A 30 6.16 -10.84 5.31
N PHE A 31 6.67 -10.71 6.54
CA PHE A 31 7.79 -11.52 7.03
C PHE A 31 7.41 -12.95 7.45
N THR A 32 6.12 -13.27 7.63
CA THR A 32 5.69 -14.61 8.07
C THR A 32 5.88 -15.72 7.02
N GLY A 33 6.18 -15.38 5.77
CA GLY A 33 6.40 -16.39 4.71
C GLY A 33 5.15 -17.16 4.30
N LEU A 34 3.95 -16.63 4.61
CA LEU A 34 2.66 -17.25 4.27
C LEU A 34 2.45 -17.35 2.75
N PRO A 35 1.57 -18.26 2.29
CA PRO A 35 1.21 -18.37 0.88
C PRO A 35 0.68 -17.03 0.35
N LYS A 36 1.12 -16.66 -0.87
CA LYS A 36 0.87 -15.35 -1.49
C LYS A 36 -0.59 -14.91 -1.44
N VAL A 37 -1.53 -15.82 -1.70
CA VAL A 37 -2.97 -15.52 -1.69
C VAL A 37 -3.45 -15.07 -0.30
N VAL A 38 -2.99 -15.73 0.76
CA VAL A 38 -3.35 -15.38 2.14
C VAL A 38 -2.76 -14.03 2.52
N VAL A 39 -1.49 -13.78 2.16
CA VAL A 39 -0.84 -12.47 2.38
C VAL A 39 -1.59 -11.36 1.67
N VAL A 40 -1.98 -11.55 0.40
CA VAL A 40 -2.73 -10.56 -0.38
C VAL A 40 -4.08 -10.24 0.28
N ILE A 41 -4.83 -11.25 0.71
CA ILE A 41 -6.12 -11.04 1.39
C ILE A 41 -5.92 -10.27 2.70
N LEU A 42 -4.90 -10.63 3.49
CA LEU A 42 -4.64 -10.01 4.78
C LEU A 42 -4.19 -8.55 4.63
N LEU A 43 -3.28 -8.27 3.70
CA LEU A 43 -2.88 -6.90 3.36
C LEU A 43 -4.05 -6.07 2.85
N CYS A 44 -4.91 -6.64 1.99
CA CYS A 44 -6.10 -5.95 1.50
C CYS A 44 -7.07 -5.61 2.66
N SER A 45 -7.28 -6.54 3.58
CA SER A 45 -8.10 -6.30 4.78
C SER A 45 -7.51 -5.22 5.70
N LEU A 46 -6.18 -5.17 5.87
CA LEU A 46 -5.48 -4.16 6.67
C LEU A 46 -5.51 -2.78 6.01
N ALA A 47 -5.42 -2.72 4.68
CA ALA A 47 -5.60 -1.48 3.93
C ALA A 47 -7.03 -0.94 4.08
N LEU A 48 -8.05 -1.81 3.98
CA LEU A 48 -9.44 -1.44 4.23
C LEU A 48 -9.65 -0.96 5.66
N ALA A 49 -9.07 -1.63 6.66
CA ALA A 49 -9.17 -1.22 8.06
C ALA A 49 -8.60 0.20 8.28
N LYS A 50 -7.46 0.54 7.67
CA LYS A 50 -6.90 1.90 7.71
C LYS A 50 -7.87 2.92 7.12
N ALA A 51 -8.46 2.62 5.96
CA ALA A 51 -9.44 3.49 5.30
C ALA A 51 -10.72 3.66 6.16
N SER A 52 -11.20 2.59 6.78
CA SER A 52 -12.34 2.63 7.70
C SER A 52 -12.04 3.44 8.96
N LEU A 53 -10.82 3.37 9.50
CA LEU A 53 -10.45 4.14 10.70
C LEU A 53 -10.36 5.63 10.42
N VAL A 54 -9.79 5.98 9.27
CA VAL A 54 -9.81 7.34 8.73
C VAL A 54 -11.28 7.77 8.57
N ALA A 55 -12.10 6.98 7.86
CA ALA A 55 -13.51 7.31 7.66
C ALA A 55 -14.26 7.52 8.98
N MET A 56 -14.15 6.60 9.95
CA MET A 56 -14.84 6.69 11.23
C MET A 56 -14.39 7.89 12.06
N TYR A 57 -13.08 8.21 12.06
CA TYR A 57 -12.57 9.38 12.78
C TYR A 57 -12.96 10.70 12.11
N PHE A 58 -13.00 10.75 10.78
CA PHE A 58 -13.44 11.93 10.03
C PHE A 58 -14.98 12.00 9.85
N MET A 59 -15.74 10.99 10.30
CA MET A 59 -17.21 10.92 10.21
C MET A 59 -17.93 11.16 11.55
N HIS A 60 -17.69 12.31 12.19
CA HIS A 60 -18.77 13.01 12.89
C HIS A 60 -19.21 14.31 12.21
N LEU A 61 -18.75 14.62 10.99
CA LEU A 61 -19.47 15.57 10.15
C LEU A 61 -19.34 15.21 8.65
N ARG A 62 -20.47 14.74 8.15
CA ARG A 62 -20.87 14.54 6.76
C ARG A 62 -20.73 15.79 5.85
N PHE A 63 -20.13 16.92 6.24
CA PHE A 63 -20.17 18.13 5.40
C PHE A 63 -18.90 18.98 5.27
N GLU A 64 -17.81 18.74 6.03
CA GLU A 64 -16.67 19.69 6.02
C GLU A 64 -15.26 19.03 6.00
N THR A 65 -15.17 17.76 5.60
CA THR A 65 -13.92 16.95 5.67
C THR A 65 -13.30 16.62 4.31
N ARG A 66 -13.80 17.17 3.20
CA ARG A 66 -13.29 16.87 1.84
C ARG A 66 -11.77 17.08 1.73
N THR A 67 -11.22 18.11 2.34
CA THR A 67 -9.78 18.41 2.27
C THR A 67 -8.92 17.39 3.01
N LEU A 68 -9.34 16.94 4.20
CA LEU A 68 -8.60 15.94 5.00
C LEU A 68 -8.75 14.53 4.41
N GLY A 69 -9.94 14.20 3.91
CA GLY A 69 -10.16 13.00 3.11
C GLY A 69 -9.32 12.99 1.84
N LEU A 70 -9.17 14.12 1.14
CA LEU A 70 -8.31 14.27 -0.05
C LEU A 70 -6.83 14.04 0.28
N VAL A 71 -6.34 14.57 1.41
CA VAL A 71 -4.95 14.35 1.85
C VAL A 71 -4.71 12.87 2.18
N ALA A 72 -5.66 12.17 2.79
CA ALA A 72 -5.57 10.73 3.03
C ALA A 72 -5.76 9.90 1.73
N LEU A 73 -6.55 10.40 0.79
CA LEU A 73 -6.80 9.76 -0.51
C LEU A 73 -5.59 9.88 -1.44
N THR A 74 -4.78 10.93 -1.29
CA THR A 74 -3.57 11.15 -2.11
C THR A 74 -2.59 9.97 -2.03
N PRO A 75 -2.11 9.53 -0.85
CA PRO A 75 -1.24 8.36 -0.76
C PRO A 75 -1.96 7.07 -1.16
N LEU A 76 -3.28 6.95 -0.92
CA LEU A 76 -4.06 5.77 -1.35
C LEU A 76 -4.12 5.66 -2.88
N THR A 77 -4.32 6.78 -3.57
CA THR A 77 -4.40 6.86 -5.03
C THR A 77 -3.04 6.55 -5.64
N ILE A 78 -1.97 7.15 -5.10
CA ILE A 78 -0.60 6.88 -5.54
C ILE A 78 -0.24 5.40 -5.29
N GLY A 79 -0.58 4.84 -4.13
CA GLY A 79 -0.34 3.44 -3.81
C GLY A 79 -1.09 2.48 -4.74
N THR A 80 -2.37 2.76 -5.01
CA THR A 80 -3.19 1.96 -5.94
C THR A 80 -2.63 2.03 -7.37
N LEU A 81 -2.24 3.23 -7.82
CA LEU A 81 -1.63 3.44 -9.13
C LEU A 81 -0.28 2.71 -9.24
N LEU A 82 0.55 2.73 -8.20
CA LEU A 82 1.80 1.96 -8.15
C LEU A 82 1.57 0.45 -8.24
N VAL A 83 0.57 -0.08 -7.54
CA VAL A 83 0.21 -1.52 -7.63
C VAL A 83 -0.27 -1.85 -9.05
N LEU A 84 -1.12 -1.01 -9.64
CA LEU A 84 -1.58 -1.18 -11.03
C LEU A 84 -0.43 -1.12 -12.02
N LEU A 85 0.48 -0.17 -11.88
CA LEU A 85 1.70 -0.08 -12.70
C LEU A 85 2.57 -1.32 -12.54
N LEU A 86 2.78 -1.80 -11.30
CA LEU A 86 3.59 -2.98 -11.04
C LEU A 86 2.96 -4.26 -11.61
N VAL A 87 1.63 -4.39 -11.54
CA VAL A 87 0.89 -5.50 -12.15
C VAL A 87 0.89 -5.41 -13.68
N TRP A 88 0.77 -4.19 -14.22
CA TRP A 88 0.80 -3.94 -15.66
C TRP A 88 2.18 -4.17 -16.26
N ASP A 89 3.24 -3.73 -15.58
CA ASP A 89 4.64 -3.97 -15.94
C ASP A 89 5.03 -5.45 -15.74
N GLY A 90 4.50 -6.06 -14.68
CA GLY A 90 4.59 -7.49 -14.42
C GLY A 90 3.77 -8.37 -15.37
N ASN A 91 3.04 -7.80 -16.34
CA ASN A 91 2.40 -8.55 -17.43
C ASN A 91 3.41 -8.69 -18.59
N PRO A 92 4.08 -9.84 -18.74
CA PRO A 92 5.07 -10.03 -19.79
C PRO A 92 4.34 -10.23 -21.12
N LEU A 93 3.91 -9.14 -21.77
CA LEU A 93 3.51 -9.22 -23.17
C LEU A 93 4.76 -9.39 -24.02
N GLY A 94 5.03 -10.66 -24.32
CA GLY A 94 5.64 -11.06 -25.56
C GLY A 94 7.12 -11.37 -25.43
N HIS A 95 7.44 -12.65 -25.23
CA HIS A 95 8.52 -13.34 -25.94
C HIS A 95 9.39 -12.42 -26.81
N ARG A 96 10.36 -11.72 -26.21
CA ARG A 96 11.60 -11.48 -26.94
C ARG A 96 12.33 -12.80 -26.85
N SER A 97 12.20 -13.59 -27.89
CA SER A 97 13.32 -14.36 -28.38
C SER A 97 14.19 -13.37 -29.15
N PRO A 98 15.25 -12.77 -28.58
CA PRO A 98 16.45 -12.67 -29.39
C PRO A 98 16.88 -14.12 -29.61
N THR A 99 16.38 -14.73 -30.67
CA THR A 99 17.12 -15.80 -31.34
C THR A 99 18.41 -15.11 -31.79
N ALA A 100 19.39 -15.08 -30.89
CA ALA A 100 20.74 -14.71 -31.22
C ALA A 100 21.15 -15.61 -32.40
N PRO A 101 21.80 -15.03 -33.42
CA PRO A 101 21.99 -15.67 -34.71
C PRO A 101 22.75 -16.98 -34.51
N ALA A 102 22.47 -17.94 -35.40
CA ALA A 102 23.17 -19.20 -35.53
C ALA A 102 24.68 -19.06 -35.27
N VAL A 103 25.09 -19.31 -34.03
CA VAL A 103 26.42 -19.82 -33.70
C VAL A 103 26.32 -21.34 -33.86
N GLU A 104 26.01 -21.75 -35.09
CA GLU A 104 26.21 -23.11 -35.57
C GLU A 104 27.39 -23.03 -36.54
N ALA A 105 28.58 -22.94 -35.96
CA ALA A 105 29.79 -23.41 -36.59
C ALA A 105 30.71 -24.00 -35.52
N PRO A 106 30.45 -25.23 -35.06
CA PRO A 106 31.48 -26.03 -34.43
C PRO A 106 32.05 -27.06 -35.43
N ALA A 107 33.36 -27.24 -35.36
CA ALA A 107 34.14 -28.39 -35.84
C ALA A 107 34.25 -28.52 -37.38
N ALA A 108 35.39 -28.23 -38.01
CA ALA A 108 36.55 -29.11 -38.03
C ALA A 108 36.17 -30.59 -38.17
N GLN A 109 36.09 -31.11 -39.39
CA GLN A 109 36.36 -32.52 -39.71
C GLN A 109 36.45 -32.75 -41.24
N HIS A 110 37.65 -33.20 -41.65
CA HIS A 110 38.04 -33.91 -42.89
C HIS A 110 37.85 -33.25 -44.27
#